data_AF-W6RCS8-F1
#
_entry.id   AF-W6RCS8-F1
#
_cell.length_a   1.000
_cell.length_b   1.000
_cell.length_c   1.000
_cell.angle_alpha   90.00
_cell.angle_beta   90.00
_cell.angle_gamma   90.00
#
_symmetry.space_group_name_H-M   'P 1'
#
loop_
_entity.id
_entity.type
_entity.pdbx_description
1 polymer ?
#
loop_
_entity_poly.entity_id
_entity_poly.type
_entity_poly.pdbx_seq_one_letter_code
_entity_poly.pdbx_strand_id
1 'polypeptide(L)'
;MTVNAMTEQPPPAEALPDVLMRIVSELHDVAYLIERIEPQLLEVGGGAELLNSPESMKVMQGIDLAVQKTRGLAEFIDTITGEIPQDWAVDVATALSLVKLSEMQRALGGAMHHGNVQPLAKAAGDFDFF
;
A
#
# COMPACT_ATOMS: atom_id res chain seq x y z
N MET A 1 -15.72 46.11 7.30
CA MET A 1 -15.10 44.86 7.77
C MET A 1 -15.29 43.83 6.67
N THR A 2 -14.22 43.55 5.92
CA THR A 2 -14.23 42.61 4.80
C THR A 2 -14.19 41.19 5.35
N VAL A 3 -15.27 40.44 5.16
CA VAL A 3 -15.27 38.99 5.35
C VAL A 3 -14.32 38.38 4.33
N ASN A 4 -13.21 37.85 4.83
CA ASN A 4 -12.23 37.13 4.04
C ASN A 4 -12.88 35.79 3.68
N ALA A 5 -13.31 35.65 2.42
CA ALA A 5 -13.70 34.36 1.90
C ALA A 5 -12.44 33.48 1.90
N MET A 6 -12.37 32.53 2.82
CA MET A 6 -11.50 31.37 2.64
C MET A 6 -12.03 30.70 1.38
N THR A 7 -11.36 30.97 0.26
CA THR A 7 -11.52 30.21 -0.96
C THR A 7 -11.21 28.77 -0.60
N GLU A 8 -12.26 27.96 -0.43
CA GLU A 8 -12.19 26.52 -0.45
C GLU A 8 -11.77 26.15 -1.86
N GLN A 9 -10.46 26.23 -2.07
CA GLN A 9 -9.83 25.88 -3.33
C GLN A 9 -10.16 24.40 -3.51
N PRO A 10 -10.88 24.01 -4.59
CA PRO A 10 -11.17 22.62 -4.82
C PRO A 10 -9.84 21.85 -4.76
N PRO A 11 -9.82 20.69 -4.11
CA PRO A 11 -8.62 19.85 -4.06
C PRO A 11 -8.06 19.75 -5.48
N PRO A 12 -6.73 19.88 -5.64
CA PRO A 12 -6.13 19.96 -6.97
C PRO A 12 -6.56 18.71 -7.75
N ALA A 13 -7.24 18.92 -8.87
CA ALA A 13 -7.62 17.83 -9.74
C ALA A 13 -6.32 17.19 -10.27
N GLU A 14 -6.14 15.91 -10.01
CA GLU A 14 -4.92 15.18 -10.33
C GLU A 14 -5.13 14.34 -11.59
N ALA A 15 -4.09 14.17 -12.41
CA ALA A 15 -4.18 13.30 -13.56
C ALA A 15 -4.48 11.86 -13.11
N LEU A 16 -5.53 11.25 -13.67
CA LEU A 16 -5.95 9.90 -13.33
C LEU A 16 -4.80 8.89 -13.49
N PRO A 17 -3.97 8.93 -14.56
CA PRO A 17 -2.82 8.05 -14.66
C PRO A 17 -1.87 8.15 -13.46
N ASP A 18 -1.58 9.35 -12.97
CA ASP A 18 -0.68 9.55 -11.82
C ASP A 18 -1.27 9.02 -10.51
N VAL A 19 -2.59 9.12 -10.34
CA VAL A 19 -3.31 8.50 -9.21
C VAL A 19 -3.21 6.98 -9.29
N LEU A 20 -3.45 6.40 -10.46
CA LEU A 20 -3.37 4.95 -10.67
C LEU A 20 -1.95 4.42 -10.45
N MET A 21 -0.92 5.14 -10.90
CA MET A 21 0.47 4.75 -10.66
C MET A 21 0.86 4.78 -9.17
N ARG A 22 0.28 5.69 -8.36
CA ARG A 22 0.42 5.62 -6.89
C ARG A 22 -0.21 4.36 -6.32
N ILE A 23 -1.39 3.95 -6.82
CA ILE A 23 -2.04 2.71 -6.41
C ILE A 23 -1.19 1.48 -6.80
N VAL A 24 -0.61 1.47 -8.00
CA VAL A 24 0.31 0.41 -8.45
C VAL A 24 1.51 0.28 -7.50
N SER A 25 2.12 1.42 -7.14
CA SER A 25 3.24 1.44 -6.17
C SER A 25 2.83 0.85 -4.82
N GLU A 26 1.69 1.29 -4.26
CA GLU A 26 1.18 0.77 -2.99
C GLU A 26 0.86 -0.72 -3.03
N LEU A 27 0.35 -1.24 -4.16
CA LEU A 27 0.12 -2.68 -4.33
C LEU A 27 1.44 -3.46 -4.35
N HIS A 28 2.48 -2.96 -5.01
CA HIS A 28 3.79 -3.59 -4.96
C HIS A 28 4.37 -3.59 -3.54
N ASP A 29 4.23 -2.48 -2.80
CA ASP A 29 4.67 -2.40 -1.41
C ASP A 29 3.89 -3.38 -0.51
N VAL A 30 2.57 -3.52 -0.69
CA VAL A 30 1.77 -4.52 0.02
C VAL A 30 2.21 -5.94 -0.33
N ALA A 31 2.46 -6.25 -1.60
CA ALA A 31 2.95 -7.57 -2.01
C ALA A 31 4.30 -7.89 -1.34
N TYR A 32 5.20 -6.90 -1.29
CA TYR A 32 6.49 -7.03 -0.60
C TYR A 32 6.33 -7.23 0.91
N LEU A 33 5.41 -6.51 1.56
CA LEU A 33 5.12 -6.71 2.99
C LEU A 33 4.60 -8.12 3.27
N ILE A 34 3.71 -8.65 2.43
CA ILE A 34 3.18 -10.01 2.57
C ILE A 34 4.30 -11.05 2.38
N GLU A 35 5.10 -10.93 1.34
CA GLU A 35 6.24 -11.83 1.05
C GLU A 35 7.25 -11.85 2.20
N ARG A 36 7.46 -10.71 2.88
CA ARG A 36 8.34 -10.62 4.04
C ARG A 36 7.82 -11.33 5.29
N ILE A 37 6.51 -11.53 5.41
CA ILE A 37 5.92 -12.22 6.57
C ILE A 37 6.23 -13.73 6.51
N GLU A 38 6.38 -14.29 5.30
CA GLU A 38 6.62 -15.70 5.07
C GLU A 38 7.81 -16.29 5.87
N PRO A 39 9.05 -15.75 5.78
CA PRO A 39 10.17 -16.27 6.56
C PRO A 39 9.99 -16.10 8.07
N GLN A 40 9.33 -15.03 8.53
CA GLN A 40 9.10 -14.77 9.95
C GLN A 40 8.10 -15.74 10.56
N LEU A 41 7.07 -16.14 9.80
CA LEU A 41 6.12 -17.16 10.25
C LEU A 41 6.78 -18.53 10.39
N LEU A 42 7.70 -18.86 9.48
CA LEU A 42 8.49 -20.08 9.60
C LEU A 42 9.38 -20.05 10.85
N GLU A 43 10.07 -18.94 11.11
CA GLU A 43 10.91 -18.79 12.31
C GLU A 43 10.10 -18.91 13.61
N VAL A 44 8.95 -18.24 13.71
CA VAL A 44 8.09 -18.27 14.90
C VAL A 44 7.40 -19.62 15.10
N GLY A 45 7.03 -20.31 14.00
CA GLY A 45 6.28 -21.56 14.04
C GLY A 45 7.11 -22.83 14.28
N GLY A 46 8.38 -22.72 14.66
CA GLY A 46 9.26 -23.87 14.89
C GLY A 46 10.07 -24.30 13.66
N GLY A 47 10.22 -23.41 12.68
CA GLY A 47 11.04 -23.63 11.48
C GLY A 47 10.40 -24.59 10.49
N ALA A 48 11.24 -25.44 9.87
CA ALA A 48 10.81 -26.37 8.84
C ALA A 48 9.82 -27.44 9.36
N GLU A 49 9.75 -27.70 10.66
CA GLU A 49 8.78 -28.66 11.22
C GLU A 49 7.34 -28.20 11.04
N LEU A 50 7.10 -26.89 10.97
CA LEU A 50 5.78 -26.32 10.68
C LEU A 50 5.25 -26.81 9.33
N LEU A 51 6.13 -26.97 8.33
CA LEU A 51 5.79 -27.41 6.97
C LEU A 51 5.38 -28.89 6.90
N ASN A 52 5.61 -29.68 7.95
CA ASN A 52 5.20 -31.08 8.00
C ASN A 52 3.68 -31.24 8.25
N SER A 53 2.99 -30.17 8.62
CA SER A 53 1.54 -30.15 8.77
C SER A 53 0.85 -29.75 7.46
N PRO A 54 -0.12 -30.54 6.96
CA PRO A 54 -0.96 -30.16 5.82
C PRO A 54 -1.66 -28.80 5.99
N GLU A 55 -2.07 -28.44 7.21
CA GLU A 55 -2.75 -27.17 7.46
C GLU A 55 -1.77 -25.99 7.40
N SER A 56 -0.56 -26.16 7.90
CA SER A 56 0.48 -25.14 7.77
C SER A 56 0.87 -24.92 6.31
N MET A 57 0.99 -25.99 5.50
CA MET A 57 1.26 -25.87 4.07
C MET A 57 0.17 -25.06 3.33
N LYS A 58 -1.11 -25.24 3.68
CA LYS A 58 -2.20 -24.44 3.11
C LYS A 58 -2.08 -22.96 3.47
N VAL A 59 -1.66 -22.65 4.70
CA VAL A 59 -1.43 -21.26 5.12
C VAL A 59 -0.31 -20.64 4.29
N MET A 60 0.83 -21.33 4.14
CA MET A 60 1.95 -20.84 3.33
C MET A 60 1.53 -20.61 1.87
N GLN A 61 0.81 -21.56 1.26
CA GLN A 61 0.26 -21.38 -0.08
C GLN A 61 -0.73 -20.22 -0.17
N GLY A 62 -1.51 -19.98 0.88
CA GLY A 62 -2.40 -18.82 0.97
C GLY A 62 -1.65 -17.50 0.95
N ILE A 63 -0.48 -17.44 1.59
CA ILE A 63 0.42 -16.26 1.58
C ILE A 63 0.97 -16.04 0.18
N ASP A 64 1.54 -17.08 -0.46
CA ASP A 64 2.03 -17.02 -1.83
C ASP A 64 0.94 -16.55 -2.80
N LEU A 65 -0.26 -17.10 -2.66
CA LEU A 65 -1.41 -16.73 -3.49
C LEU A 65 -1.80 -15.25 -3.28
N ALA A 66 -1.72 -14.74 -2.05
CA ALA A 66 -1.96 -13.33 -1.78
C ALA A 66 -0.90 -12.44 -2.44
N VAL A 67 0.38 -12.81 -2.37
CA VAL A 67 1.47 -12.09 -3.07
C VAL A 67 1.23 -12.06 -4.58
N GLN A 68 0.93 -13.21 -5.19
CA GLN A 68 0.67 -13.32 -6.62
C GLN A 68 -0.55 -12.49 -7.05
N LYS A 69 -1.65 -12.54 -6.29
CA LYS A 69 -2.85 -11.75 -6.59
C LYS A 69 -2.60 -10.26 -6.51
N THR A 70 -1.88 -9.80 -5.48
CA THR A 70 -1.56 -8.38 -5.31
C THR A 70 -0.67 -7.87 -6.45
N ARG A 71 0.37 -8.64 -6.84
CA ARG A 71 1.22 -8.32 -8.00
C ARG A 71 0.41 -8.27 -9.31
N GLY A 72 -0.43 -9.28 -9.55
CA GLY A 72 -1.27 -9.33 -10.74
C GLY A 72 -2.27 -8.17 -10.83
N LEU A 73 -2.80 -7.68 -9.70
CA LEU A 73 -3.64 -6.47 -9.69
C LEU A 73 -2.83 -5.21 -10.04
N ALA A 74 -1.61 -5.09 -9.52
CA ALA A 74 -0.73 -3.97 -9.85
C ALA A 74 -0.41 -3.94 -11.36
N GLU A 75 -0.01 -5.09 -11.92
CA GLU A 75 0.30 -5.23 -13.35
C GLU A 75 -0.92 -4.95 -14.25
N PHE A 76 -2.11 -5.39 -13.83
CA PHE A 76 -3.34 -5.09 -14.56
C PHE A 76 -3.63 -3.58 -14.59
N ILE A 77 -3.50 -2.90 -13.45
CA ILE A 77 -3.71 -1.45 -13.36
C ILE A 77 -2.66 -0.69 -14.17
N ASP A 78 -1.39 -1.07 -14.09
CA ASP A 78 -0.30 -0.49 -14.89
C ASP A 78 -0.60 -0.59 -16.40
N THR A 79 -1.00 -1.78 -16.85
CA THR A 79 -1.34 -2.03 -18.25
C THR A 79 -2.46 -1.13 -18.75
N ILE A 80 -3.59 -1.05 -18.02
CA ILE A 80 -4.70 -0.19 -18.46
C ILE A 80 -4.38 1.30 -18.31
N THR A 81 -3.50 1.67 -17.38
CA THR A 81 -3.08 3.06 -17.17
C THR A 81 -2.32 3.60 -18.38
N GLY A 82 -1.54 2.75 -19.05
CA GLY A 82 -0.84 3.10 -20.29
C GLY A 82 -1.76 3.52 -21.44
N GLU A 83 -3.06 3.18 -21.39
CA GLU A 83 -4.06 3.54 -22.41
C GLU A 83 -4.88 4.79 -22.04
N ILE A 84 -4.72 5.32 -20.82
CA ILE A 84 -5.53 6.44 -20.32
C ILE A 84 -4.92 7.79 -20.73
N PRO A 85 -5.72 8.71 -21.29
CA PRO A 85 -5.27 10.07 -21.59
C PRO A 85 -4.82 10.85 -20.35
N GLN A 86 -3.72 11.60 -20.49
CA GLN A 86 -3.13 12.40 -19.39
C GLN A 86 -3.96 13.62 -18.98
N ASP A 87 -4.90 14.05 -19.82
CA ASP A 87 -5.80 15.18 -19.55
C ASP A 87 -7.03 14.78 -18.71
N TRP A 88 -7.22 13.48 -18.42
CA TRP A 88 -8.27 13.03 -17.51
C TRP A 88 -7.89 13.36 -16.08
N ALA A 89 -8.65 14.27 -15.46
CA ALA A 89 -8.42 14.70 -14.10
C ALA A 89 -9.47 14.12 -13.14
N VAL A 90 -9.05 13.80 -11.91
CA VAL A 90 -9.90 13.29 -10.85
C VAL A 90 -9.65 14.03 -9.53
N ASP A 91 -10.71 14.20 -8.74
CA ASP A 91 -10.61 14.65 -7.35
C ASP A 91 -10.48 13.44 -6.42
N VAL A 92 -9.36 13.36 -5.70
CA VAL A 92 -9.06 12.26 -4.78
C VAL A 92 -9.41 12.57 -3.33
N ALA A 93 -9.85 13.78 -2.97
CA ALA A 93 -10.03 14.19 -1.58
C ALA A 93 -11.03 13.30 -0.83
N THR A 94 -12.16 12.98 -1.47
CA THR A 94 -13.17 12.08 -0.87
C THR A 94 -12.59 10.68 -0.69
N ALA A 95 -11.89 10.15 -1.70
CA ALA A 95 -11.26 8.82 -1.62
C ALA A 95 -10.20 8.77 -0.51
N LEU A 96 -9.34 9.79 -0.39
CA LEU A 96 -8.33 9.90 0.64
C LEU A 96 -8.91 10.00 2.04
N SER A 97 -10.07 10.65 2.21
CA SER A 97 -10.74 10.75 3.51
C SER A 97 -11.21 9.40 4.08
N LEU A 98 -11.38 8.39 3.22
CA LEU A 98 -11.75 7.04 3.62
C LEU A 98 -10.54 6.20 4.04
N VAL A 99 -9.32 6.63 3.70
CA VAL A 99 -8.08 5.93 4.05
C VAL A 99 -7.74 6.22 5.51
N LYS A 100 -7.74 5.17 6.33
CA LYS A 100 -7.51 5.30 7.78
C LYS A 100 -6.04 5.24 8.19
N LEU A 101 -5.21 4.57 7.39
CA LEU A 101 -3.77 4.48 7.65
C LEU A 101 -3.11 5.74 7.12
N SER A 102 -2.58 6.57 8.02
CA SER A 102 -1.98 7.87 7.68
C SER A 102 -0.85 7.77 6.67
N GLU A 103 -0.08 6.68 6.70
CA GLU A 103 1.01 6.43 5.75
C GLU A 103 0.48 6.16 4.35
N MET A 104 -0.52 5.29 4.22
CA MET A 104 -1.20 5.00 2.94
C MET A 104 -1.93 6.24 2.42
N GLN A 105 -2.59 7.00 3.30
CA GLN A 105 -3.25 8.25 2.93
C GLN A 105 -2.24 9.25 2.37
N ARG A 106 -1.06 9.36 2.97
CA ARG A 106 0.03 10.22 2.50
C ARG A 106 0.60 9.74 1.16
N ALA A 107 0.83 8.44 1.03
CA ALA A 107 1.34 7.81 -0.18
C ALA A 107 0.41 8.03 -1.38
N LEU A 108 -0.88 7.78 -1.18
CA LEU A 108 -1.91 8.01 -2.19
C LEU A 108 -2.17 9.50 -2.42
N GLY A 109 -1.94 10.36 -1.43
CA GLY A 109 -2.13 11.81 -1.51
C GLY A 109 -1.02 12.58 -2.23
N GLY A 110 -0.05 11.90 -2.86
CA GLY A 110 0.95 12.54 -3.71
C GLY A 110 2.08 13.25 -2.97
N ALA A 111 2.16 13.11 -1.64
CA ALA A 111 3.34 13.53 -0.91
C ALA A 111 4.51 12.61 -1.29
N MET A 112 5.64 13.18 -1.71
CA MET A 112 6.81 12.45 -2.22
C MET A 112 7.10 11.19 -1.39
N HIS A 113 7.03 10.02 -2.04
CA HIS A 113 7.51 8.76 -1.47
C HIS A 113 9.00 8.91 -1.11
N HIS A 114 9.28 9.11 0.17
CA HIS A 114 10.52 8.58 0.73
C HIS A 114 10.23 7.12 1.01
N GLY A 115 10.85 6.22 0.24
CA GLY A 115 10.68 4.77 0.39
C GLY A 115 10.90 4.34 1.83
N ASN A 116 9.80 4.15 2.56
CA ASN A 116 9.81 3.68 3.93
C ASN A 116 9.81 2.16 3.92
N VAL A 117 10.86 1.56 3.34
CA VAL A 117 11.24 0.21 3.74
C VAL A 117 11.87 0.35 5.13
N GLN A 118 11.03 0.56 6.14
CA GLN A 118 11.49 0.49 7.51
C GLN A 118 11.74 -1.00 7.81
N PRO A 119 12.96 -1.40 8.16
CA PRO A 119 13.20 -2.77 8.58
C PRO A 119 12.34 -3.06 9.82
N LEU A 120 11.60 -4.17 9.82
CA LEU A 120 10.80 -4.64 10.97
C LEU A 120 11.62 -4.69 12.27
N ALA A 121 12.94 -4.88 12.17
CA ALA A 121 13.87 -4.81 13.28
C ALA A 121 13.89 -3.45 14.02
N LYS A 122 13.45 -2.36 13.39
CA LYS A 122 13.44 -1.02 14.00
C LYS A 122 12.16 -0.74 14.82
N ALA A 123 11.09 -1.51 14.61
CA ALA A 123 9.83 -1.36 15.36
C ALA A 123 9.84 -2.11 16.71
N ALA A 124 10.82 -2.98 16.96
CA ALA A 124 10.88 -3.79 18.19
C ALA A 124 11.51 -3.06 19.41
N GLY A 125 11.84 -1.77 19.29
CA GLY A 125 12.61 -1.04 20.32
C GLY A 125 11.95 0.21 20.90
N ASP A 126 10.85 0.70 20.34
CA ASP A 126 10.22 1.95 20.78
C ASP A 126 8.94 1.63 21.58
N PHE A 127 9.16 1.11 22.79
CA PHE A 127 8.14 1.09 23.84
C PHE A 127 8.18 2.43 24.56
N ASP A 128 7.34 3.37 24.14
CA ASP A 128 6.97 4.50 25.00
C ASP A 128 6.13 3.93 26.16
N PHE A 129 6.75 3.85 27.34
CA PHE A 129 6.00 3.71 28.59
C PHE A 129 5.29 5.05 28.86
N PHE A 130 3.97 4.97 29.06
CA PHE A 130 3.12 6.08 29.51
C PHE A 130 3.69 6.82 30.72
#